data_AF-A0A3D4UU95-F1
#
_entry.id   AF-A0A3D4UU95-F1
#
_cell.length_a   1.000
_cell.length_b   1.000
_cell.length_c   1.000
_cell.angle_alpha   90.00
_cell.angle_beta   90.00
_cell.angle_gamma   90.00
#
_symmetry.space_group_name_H-M   'P 1'
#
loop_
_entity.id
_entity.type
_entity.pdbx_description
1 polymer ?
#
loop_
_entity_poly.entity_id
_entity_poly.type
_entity_poly.pdbx_seq_one_letter_code
_entity_poly.pdbx_strand_id
1 'polypeptide(L)'
;EYDADLLYSSTYKSELKRFDLDSNKQFEITKGDRVYSPTISGGNIIALQTESAGANVISINGSGDKSILARFDGAVPVSIKANPSSPDQLALIVNRRGVQALWITTPQTIAQDILQAPRVAFKDASIFDLDWHPTEQKLLFTADRSSAMNVYELNLSNGDILQKTNSIFNAFEASYSPDATSIAYVVQQNQEQKVAILHQDDFYNNRVPRDDLLTGNTLEEKLTRSLLGSEIETDSWNIEKYGNDLSWLKPRAVIPVLRENSGATQVGVNLQSIDALSSQSYSAEISGIQNRLWYDLSYTNKTFWPGFKIRSYSDPSFGVLDFGSNNRYSVMEQERGFDLSIPMNFTFNGTTRGKSLYVSPRITAEQFRYFDLSPKPISDFETQFKAGGFSQFTWNLLTQRRDIQPSSGISIFAFLDKALNDQDVLITFSDGNQALLEIRDRWAAYYGLIGYIAPLRKYNQSLRYDFQALNQSSSLLYSKSTIIPESFTDNAFLVSANSNETFNNLGRFSTRYTIPISYPGEGGMLVPAYLQAIYLSAFSHTITNLEQDSLEELISASRSVFGAGLHFQFNIANLTFDFGFGVSFEPTRNNAKFVFGDF
;
A
#
# COMPACT_ATOMS: atom_id res chain seq x y z
N GLU A 1 -3.35 3.38 -20.39
CA GLU A 1 -3.79 2.47 -19.30
C GLU A 1 -2.55 2.00 -18.53
N TYR A 2 -2.73 1.54 -17.30
CA TYR A 2 -1.64 1.11 -16.43
C TYR A 2 -1.87 -0.36 -16.05
N ASP A 3 -1.09 -1.26 -16.62
CA ASP A 3 -1.22 -2.70 -16.34
C ASP A 3 -0.31 -3.09 -15.17
N ALA A 4 -0.89 -3.71 -14.14
CA ALA A 4 -0.17 -4.12 -12.94
C ALA A 4 0.79 -5.28 -13.24
N ASP A 5 2.01 -5.20 -12.70
CA ASP A 5 2.98 -6.29 -12.79
C ASP A 5 2.66 -7.40 -11.77
N LEU A 6 2.77 -8.66 -12.19
CA LEU A 6 2.49 -9.82 -11.33
C LEU A 6 3.64 -10.13 -10.34
N LEU A 7 4.87 -9.74 -10.66
CA LEU A 7 6.06 -9.95 -9.82
C LEU A 7 6.26 -8.78 -8.87
N TYR A 8 6.18 -7.55 -9.40
CA TYR A 8 6.48 -6.33 -8.66
C TYR A 8 5.21 -5.60 -8.26
N SER A 9 4.88 -5.65 -6.96
CA SER A 9 3.74 -4.94 -6.40
C SER A 9 3.83 -3.44 -6.66
N SER A 10 2.69 -2.83 -7.01
CA SER A 10 2.59 -1.38 -7.29
C SER A 10 3.42 -0.88 -8.47
N THR A 11 3.97 -1.80 -9.28
CA THR A 11 4.59 -1.46 -10.55
C THR A 11 3.54 -1.57 -11.64
N TYR A 12 3.40 -0.49 -12.41
CA TYR A 12 2.50 -0.44 -13.54
C TYR A 12 3.25 -0.15 -14.82
N LYS A 13 2.88 -0.83 -15.90
CA LYS A 13 3.40 -0.55 -17.25
C LYS A 13 2.39 0.33 -17.98
N SER A 14 2.88 1.42 -18.55
CA SER A 14 2.06 2.36 -19.30
C SER A 14 1.87 1.89 -20.74
N GLU A 15 0.61 1.82 -21.17
CA GLU A 15 0.23 1.44 -22.53
C GLU A 15 -0.67 2.50 -23.18
N LEU A 16 -0.45 2.70 -24.48
CA LEU A 16 -1.28 3.56 -25.32
C LEU A 16 -2.49 2.81 -25.84
N LYS A 17 -3.66 3.42 -25.65
CA LYS A 17 -4.93 2.95 -26.18
C LYS A 17 -5.69 4.13 -26.76
N ARG A 18 -6.42 3.89 -27.85
CA ARG A 18 -7.36 4.86 -28.42
C ARG A 18 -8.76 4.49 -27.96
N PHE A 19 -9.49 5.46 -27.45
CA PHE A 19 -10.90 5.30 -27.12
C PHE A 19 -11.73 6.16 -28.05
N ASP A 20 -12.66 5.53 -28.75
CA ASP A 20 -13.62 6.18 -29.62
C ASP A 20 -14.89 6.49 -28.81
N LEU A 21 -15.17 7.78 -28.66
CA LEU A 21 -16.29 8.28 -27.86
C LEU A 21 -17.65 8.01 -28.52
N ASP A 22 -17.72 7.98 -29.85
CA ASP A 22 -18.98 7.78 -30.58
C ASP A 22 -19.40 6.33 -30.57
N SER A 23 -18.44 5.42 -30.78
CA SER A 23 -18.70 3.99 -30.79
C SER A 23 -18.55 3.31 -29.43
N ASN A 24 -18.01 4.01 -28.42
CA ASN A 24 -17.67 3.48 -27.10
C ASN A 24 -16.74 2.26 -27.19
N LYS A 25 -15.83 2.25 -28.17
CA LYS A 25 -14.87 1.17 -28.43
C LYS A 25 -13.46 1.59 -28.09
N GLN A 26 -12.71 0.64 -27.53
CA GLN A 26 -11.30 0.79 -27.19
C GLN A 26 -10.43 -0.01 -28.15
N PHE A 27 -9.32 0.58 -28.59
CA PHE A 27 -8.34 -0.02 -29.47
C PHE A 27 -6.97 0.04 -28.80
N GLU A 28 -6.26 -1.08 -28.75
CA GLU A 28 -4.91 -1.18 -28.21
C GLU A 28 -3.92 -0.70 -29.27
N ILE A 29 -3.00 0.21 -28.90
CA ILE A 29 -1.95 0.74 -29.79
C ILE A 29 -0.61 0.09 -29.46
N THR A 30 -0.31 -0.07 -28.16
CA THR A 30 0.94 -0.67 -27.67
C THR A 30 0.67 -1.78 -26.66
N LYS A 31 1.64 -2.70 -26.51
CA LYS A 31 1.54 -3.81 -25.55
C LYS A 31 2.90 -4.18 -24.97
N GLY A 32 3.09 -3.91 -23.67
CA GLY A 32 4.34 -4.12 -22.95
C GLY A 32 5.43 -3.09 -23.29
N ASP A 33 5.08 -2.00 -23.96
CA ASP A 33 6.04 -1.08 -24.57
C ASP A 33 6.46 0.07 -23.65
N ARG A 34 5.76 0.30 -22.52
CA ARG A 34 6.09 1.33 -21.52
C ARG A 34 6.11 2.75 -22.11
N VAL A 35 5.07 3.07 -22.87
CA VAL A 35 4.95 4.32 -23.62
C VAL A 35 4.07 5.34 -22.89
N TYR A 36 4.44 6.61 -22.91
CA TYR A 36 3.75 7.72 -22.24
C TYR A 36 3.88 9.03 -23.02
N SER A 37 3.16 10.07 -22.57
CA SER A 37 3.10 11.40 -23.22
C SER A 37 2.84 11.36 -24.75
N PRO A 38 1.78 10.69 -25.23
CA PRO A 38 1.49 10.62 -26.65
C PRO A 38 1.02 11.97 -27.21
N THR A 39 1.39 12.27 -28.44
CA THR A 39 0.88 13.38 -29.24
C THR A 39 0.69 12.97 -30.69
N ILE A 40 -0.33 13.50 -31.35
CA ILE A 40 -0.55 13.27 -32.79
C ILE A 40 0.28 14.28 -33.57
N SER A 41 1.08 13.81 -34.52
CA SER A 41 1.88 14.63 -35.43
C SER A 41 1.66 14.09 -36.85
N GLY A 42 0.89 14.83 -37.65
CA GLY A 42 0.46 14.40 -38.97
C GLY A 42 -0.38 13.12 -38.88
N GLY A 43 0.04 12.07 -39.59
CA GLY A 43 -0.60 10.75 -39.55
C GLY A 43 -0.05 9.79 -38.49
N ASN A 44 0.94 10.22 -37.71
CA ASN A 44 1.65 9.37 -36.75
C ASN A 44 1.37 9.81 -35.31
N ILE A 45 1.61 8.89 -34.37
CA ILE A 45 1.66 9.19 -32.94
C ILE A 45 3.13 9.27 -32.55
N ILE A 46 3.54 10.41 -32.00
CA ILE A 46 4.86 10.55 -31.36
C ILE A 46 4.66 10.40 -29.86
N ALA A 47 5.53 9.65 -29.21
CA ALA A 47 5.44 9.40 -27.77
C ALA A 47 6.81 9.18 -27.15
N LEU A 48 6.85 9.15 -25.82
CA LEU A 48 8.04 8.80 -25.05
C LEU A 48 7.98 7.32 -24.66
N GLN A 49 9.07 6.60 -24.86
CA GLN A 49 9.19 5.19 -24.49
C GLN A 49 10.24 5.03 -23.41
N THR A 50 9.86 4.45 -22.28
CA THR A 50 10.80 4.22 -21.17
C THR A 50 11.86 3.20 -21.57
N GLU A 51 13.14 3.57 -21.51
CA GLU A 51 14.28 2.68 -21.72
C GLU A 51 15.31 2.89 -20.60
N SER A 52 15.62 1.84 -19.86
CA SER A 52 16.54 1.89 -18.70
C SER A 52 16.13 2.98 -17.69
N ALA A 53 17.02 3.93 -17.38
CA ALA A 53 16.76 5.04 -16.46
C ALA A 53 16.23 6.31 -17.16
N GLY A 54 16.00 6.27 -18.47
CA GLY A 54 15.55 7.40 -19.26
C GLY A 54 14.39 7.02 -20.19
N ALA A 55 14.30 7.73 -21.31
CA ALA A 55 13.31 7.45 -22.32
C ALA A 55 13.79 7.89 -23.71
N ASN A 56 13.26 7.23 -24.73
CA ASN A 56 13.44 7.58 -26.13
C ASN A 56 12.21 8.33 -26.65
N VAL A 57 12.40 9.13 -27.69
CA VAL A 57 11.27 9.60 -28.50
C VAL A 57 11.04 8.60 -29.62
N ILE A 58 9.82 8.09 -29.72
CA ILE A 58 9.40 7.12 -30.75
C ILE A 58 8.25 7.68 -31.60
N SER A 59 8.14 7.18 -32.82
CA SER A 59 7.00 7.36 -33.71
C SER A 59 6.28 6.03 -33.91
N ILE A 60 4.96 6.08 -33.93
CA ILE A 60 4.07 4.96 -34.20
C ILE A 60 3.21 5.35 -35.40
N ASN A 61 3.32 4.59 -36.49
CA ASN A 61 2.54 4.86 -37.70
C ASN A 61 1.11 4.29 -37.60
N GLY A 62 0.29 4.52 -38.64
CA GLY A 62 -1.08 4.02 -38.69
C GLY A 62 -1.24 2.49 -38.70
N SER A 63 -0.20 1.72 -39.03
CA SER A 63 -0.18 0.25 -38.92
C SER A 63 0.28 -0.26 -37.55
N GLY A 64 0.76 0.63 -36.68
CA GLY A 64 1.30 0.27 -35.36
C GLY A 64 2.80 -0.02 -35.34
N ASP A 65 3.51 0.18 -36.45
CA ASP A 65 4.96 0.02 -36.49
C ASP A 65 5.65 1.16 -35.74
N LYS A 66 6.62 0.78 -34.91
CA LYS A 66 7.37 1.67 -34.04
C LYS A 66 8.75 1.97 -34.62
N SER A 67 9.14 3.23 -34.66
CA SER A 67 10.50 3.67 -35.00
C SER A 67 11.02 4.63 -33.94
N ILE A 68 12.32 4.56 -33.64
CA ILE A 68 12.98 5.47 -32.70
C ILE A 68 13.41 6.72 -33.46
N LEU A 69 12.94 7.88 -33.01
CA LEU A 69 13.31 9.19 -33.57
C LEU A 69 14.55 9.76 -32.89
N ALA A 70 14.67 9.59 -31.57
CA ALA A 70 15.83 10.05 -30.81
C ALA A 70 16.09 9.19 -29.58
N ARG A 71 17.38 8.97 -29.30
CA ARG A 71 17.89 8.42 -28.05
C ARG A 71 18.61 9.52 -27.28
N PHE A 72 18.54 9.45 -25.96
CA PHE A 72 19.11 10.44 -25.08
C PHE A 72 20.17 9.79 -24.21
N ASP A 73 21.37 10.36 -24.19
CA ASP A 73 22.43 10.00 -23.25
C ASP A 73 22.69 11.18 -22.31
N GLY A 74 22.63 10.94 -20.99
CA GLY A 74 22.72 12.00 -19.98
C GLY A 74 21.57 13.03 -19.99
N ALA A 75 20.46 12.71 -20.65
CA ALA A 75 19.25 13.51 -20.69
C ALA A 75 18.00 12.62 -20.68
N VAL A 76 16.90 13.11 -20.11
CA VAL A 76 15.65 12.37 -19.99
C VAL A 76 14.51 13.23 -20.52
N PRO A 77 13.83 12.83 -21.61
CA PRO A 77 12.65 13.54 -22.07
C PRO A 77 11.50 13.31 -21.08
N VAL A 78 10.80 14.39 -20.75
CA VAL A 78 9.75 14.41 -19.71
C VAL A 78 8.36 14.47 -20.34
N SER A 79 8.18 15.35 -21.33
CA SER A 79 6.91 15.58 -22.01
C SER A 79 7.13 16.04 -23.43
N ILE A 80 6.25 15.64 -24.34
CA ILE A 80 6.30 16.00 -25.76
C ILE A 80 4.91 16.33 -26.29
N LYS A 81 4.82 17.39 -27.10
CA LYS A 81 3.59 17.84 -27.75
C LYS A 81 3.85 18.38 -29.15
N ALA A 82 3.05 17.94 -30.12
CA ALA A 82 3.07 18.48 -31.47
C ALA A 82 2.16 19.70 -31.56
N ASN A 83 2.57 20.69 -32.35
CA ASN A 83 1.76 21.88 -32.63
C ASN A 83 0.58 21.48 -33.53
N PRO A 84 -0.69 21.68 -33.10
CA PRO A 84 -1.86 21.30 -33.89
C PRO A 84 -1.96 22.07 -35.21
N SER A 85 -1.43 23.30 -35.29
CA SER A 85 -1.42 24.13 -36.50
C SER A 85 -0.25 23.82 -37.45
N SER A 86 0.80 23.18 -36.94
CA SER A 86 2.00 22.81 -37.70
C SER A 86 2.55 21.49 -37.17
N PRO A 87 2.04 20.34 -37.62
CA PRO A 87 2.32 19.06 -36.97
C PRO A 87 3.79 18.61 -36.98
N ASP A 88 4.62 19.16 -37.88
CA ASP A 88 6.07 18.94 -37.90
C ASP A 88 6.82 19.72 -36.81
N GLN A 89 6.19 20.68 -36.14
CA GLN A 89 6.76 21.42 -35.03
C GLN A 89 6.37 20.76 -33.71
N LEU A 90 7.36 20.44 -32.89
CA LEU A 90 7.22 19.78 -31.60
C LEU A 90 7.77 20.67 -30.49
N ALA A 91 7.12 20.64 -29.33
CA ALA A 91 7.67 21.10 -28.06
C ALA A 91 8.06 19.89 -27.22
N LEU A 92 9.24 19.95 -26.63
CA LEU A 92 9.81 18.88 -25.83
C LEU A 92 10.39 19.45 -24.54
N ILE A 93 9.96 18.91 -23.40
CA ILE A 93 10.62 19.14 -22.11
C ILE A 93 11.66 18.04 -21.91
N VAL A 94 12.90 18.43 -21.64
CA VAL A 94 13.99 17.50 -21.34
C VAL A 94 14.67 17.90 -20.04
N ASN A 95 14.92 16.93 -19.17
CA ASN A 95 15.84 17.10 -18.06
C ASN A 95 17.24 16.69 -18.52
N ARG A 96 18.12 17.66 -18.69
CA ARG A 96 19.53 17.43 -19.06
C ARG A 96 20.41 17.90 -17.91
N ARG A 97 21.13 16.96 -17.30
CA ARG A 97 22.01 17.20 -16.15
C ARG A 97 21.35 18.03 -15.04
N GLY A 98 20.08 17.79 -14.74
CA GLY A 98 19.31 18.48 -13.69
C GLY A 98 18.75 19.85 -14.09
N VAL A 99 18.91 20.27 -15.34
CA VAL A 99 18.19 21.41 -15.91
C VAL A 99 17.00 20.87 -16.69
N GLN A 100 15.79 21.09 -16.18
CA GLN A 100 14.54 20.73 -16.87
C GLN A 100 14.03 21.93 -17.67
N ALA A 101 14.17 21.85 -18.97
CA ALA A 101 13.98 22.98 -19.87
C ALA A 101 13.15 22.60 -21.11
N LEU A 102 12.79 23.60 -21.90
CA LEU A 102 11.90 23.48 -23.04
C LEU A 102 12.64 23.72 -24.36
N TRP A 103 12.51 22.79 -25.30
CA TRP A 103 13.02 22.88 -26.67
C TRP A 103 11.87 22.88 -27.67
N ILE A 104 12.07 23.57 -28.79
CA ILE A 104 11.23 23.48 -29.98
C ILE A 104 12.05 22.75 -31.05
N THR A 105 11.48 21.72 -31.66
CA THR A 105 12.18 20.80 -32.57
C THR A 105 11.24 20.29 -33.66
N THR A 106 11.77 19.52 -34.61
CA THR A 106 10.99 18.70 -35.54
C THR A 106 11.26 17.20 -35.29
N PRO A 107 10.42 16.27 -35.78
CA PRO A 107 10.68 14.83 -35.66
C PRO A 107 12.06 14.40 -36.18
N GLN A 108 12.61 15.12 -37.17
CA GLN A 108 13.88 14.80 -37.83
C GLN A 108 15.10 15.38 -37.11
N THR A 109 14.93 16.45 -36.33
CA THR A 109 16.03 17.22 -35.72
C THR A 109 16.14 17.05 -34.20
N ILE A 110 15.28 16.23 -33.57
CA ILE A 110 15.23 16.07 -32.09
C ILE A 110 16.61 15.87 -31.47
N ALA A 111 17.37 14.89 -31.97
CA ALA A 111 18.68 14.56 -31.42
C ALA A 111 19.72 15.70 -31.56
N GLN A 112 19.54 16.59 -32.54
CA GLN A 112 20.43 17.74 -32.77
C GLN A 112 20.01 18.95 -31.94
N ASP A 113 18.71 19.25 -31.90
CA ASP A 113 18.17 20.43 -31.24
C ASP A 113 18.35 20.39 -29.72
N ILE A 114 18.26 19.20 -29.11
CA ILE A 114 18.47 19.02 -27.66
C ILE A 114 19.90 19.30 -27.20
N LEU A 115 20.87 19.24 -28.12
CA LEU A 115 22.27 19.53 -27.82
C LEU A 115 22.51 21.05 -27.74
N GLN A 116 21.66 21.82 -28.42
CA GLN A 116 21.67 23.29 -28.40
C GLN A 116 21.00 23.85 -27.15
N ALA A 117 21.16 25.16 -26.95
CA ALA A 117 20.53 25.86 -25.85
C ALA A 117 18.98 25.75 -25.93
N PRO A 118 18.29 25.41 -24.83
CA PRO A 118 16.83 25.38 -24.78
C PRO A 118 16.21 26.72 -25.14
N ARG A 119 14.96 26.66 -25.59
CA ARG A 119 14.13 27.85 -25.81
C ARG A 119 13.81 28.55 -24.48
N VAL A 120 13.54 27.78 -23.43
CA VAL A 120 13.30 28.30 -22.07
C VAL A 120 13.96 27.40 -21.04
N ALA A 121 14.74 27.99 -20.14
CA ALA A 121 15.25 27.38 -18.92
C ALA A 121 15.20 28.43 -17.80
N PHE A 122 14.80 28.05 -16.59
CA PHE A 122 14.79 28.94 -15.43
C PHE A 122 16.02 28.73 -14.56
N LYS A 123 16.42 29.77 -13.81
CA LYS A 123 17.55 29.68 -12.88
C LYS A 123 17.27 28.71 -11.73
N ASP A 124 16.09 28.85 -11.14
CA ASP A 124 15.65 28.19 -9.90
C ASP A 124 14.25 27.55 -10.04
N ALA A 125 13.91 27.09 -11.24
CA ALA A 125 12.64 26.43 -11.51
C ALA A 125 12.76 25.34 -12.59
N SER A 126 11.83 24.39 -12.56
CA SER A 126 11.61 23.34 -13.55
C SER A 126 10.35 23.63 -14.36
N ILE A 127 10.35 23.24 -15.62
CA ILE A 127 9.22 23.37 -16.54
C ILE A 127 8.49 22.03 -16.66
N PHE A 128 7.17 22.03 -16.50
CA PHE A 128 6.29 20.85 -16.59
C PHE A 128 5.14 21.14 -17.53
N ASP A 129 4.49 20.10 -18.05
CA ASP A 129 3.29 20.18 -18.90
C ASP A 129 3.46 21.04 -20.16
N LEU A 130 2.80 20.65 -21.24
CA LEU A 130 2.86 21.40 -22.49
C LEU A 130 1.46 21.42 -23.09
N ASP A 131 1.03 22.57 -23.56
CA ASP A 131 -0.13 22.66 -24.44
C ASP A 131 0.03 23.79 -25.45
N TRP A 132 -0.11 23.46 -26.73
CA TRP A 132 0.04 24.43 -27.81
C TRP A 132 -1.22 25.26 -27.95
N HIS A 133 -1.04 26.54 -28.26
CA HIS A 133 -2.16 27.35 -28.72
C HIS A 133 -2.73 26.76 -30.02
N PRO A 134 -4.07 26.71 -30.19
CA PRO A 134 -4.69 26.01 -31.33
C PRO A 134 -4.27 26.58 -32.69
N THR A 135 -4.01 27.88 -32.78
CA THR A 135 -3.76 28.60 -34.05
C THR A 135 -2.54 29.52 -34.07
N GLU A 136 -1.97 29.87 -32.92
CA GLU A 136 -0.91 30.89 -32.83
C GLU A 136 0.40 30.23 -32.39
N GLN A 137 1.53 30.89 -32.64
CA GLN A 137 2.86 30.44 -32.20
C GLN A 137 3.08 30.71 -30.71
N LYS A 138 2.22 30.14 -29.87
CA LYS A 138 2.23 30.24 -28.40
C LYS A 138 2.11 28.86 -27.76
N LEU A 139 2.64 28.74 -26.54
CA LEU A 139 2.72 27.48 -25.82
C LEU A 139 2.52 27.70 -24.32
N LEU A 140 1.56 26.99 -23.73
CA LEU A 140 1.41 26.90 -22.29
C LEU A 140 2.40 25.90 -21.70
N PHE A 141 2.88 26.22 -20.51
CA PHE A 141 3.64 25.32 -19.66
C PHE A 141 3.43 25.69 -18.19
N THR A 142 3.63 24.73 -17.31
CA THR A 142 3.67 24.91 -15.85
C THR A 142 5.12 25.15 -15.41
N ALA A 143 5.35 26.02 -14.44
CA ALA A 143 6.63 26.11 -13.76
C ALA A 143 6.50 26.36 -12.25
N ASP A 144 7.41 25.81 -11.46
CA ASP A 144 7.53 25.98 -10.01
C ASP A 144 8.38 27.20 -9.62
N ARG A 145 8.34 28.27 -10.43
CA ARG A 145 9.15 29.49 -10.28
C ARG A 145 8.79 30.33 -9.04
N SER A 146 7.60 30.17 -8.50
CA SER A 146 7.10 30.88 -7.33
C SER A 146 6.92 29.93 -6.14
N SER A 147 6.42 30.43 -5.00
CA SER A 147 6.10 29.59 -3.83
C SER A 147 5.15 28.42 -4.13
N ALA A 148 4.43 28.49 -5.25
CA ALA A 148 3.63 27.42 -5.82
C ALA A 148 3.82 27.33 -7.34
N MET A 149 3.47 26.18 -7.92
CA MET A 149 3.40 26.01 -9.37
C MET A 149 2.33 26.94 -9.97
N ASN A 150 2.66 27.55 -11.11
CA ASN A 150 1.73 28.36 -11.88
C ASN A 150 1.84 28.03 -13.37
N VAL A 151 0.82 28.43 -14.12
CA VAL A 151 0.75 28.31 -15.57
C VAL A 151 1.32 29.56 -16.23
N TYR A 152 2.11 29.36 -17.26
CA TYR A 152 2.79 30.37 -18.05
C TYR A 152 2.54 30.15 -19.54
N GLU A 153 2.63 31.22 -20.33
CA GLU A 153 2.52 31.21 -21.79
C GLU A 153 3.80 31.77 -22.40
N LEU A 154 4.43 31.00 -23.28
CA LEU A 154 5.54 31.41 -24.10
C LEU A 154 5.03 31.86 -25.47
N ASN A 155 5.39 33.06 -25.90
CA ASN A 155 5.25 33.50 -27.29
C ASN A 155 6.54 33.19 -28.06
N LEU A 156 6.47 32.31 -29.05
CA LEU A 156 7.64 31.87 -29.79
C LEU A 156 8.20 32.92 -30.75
N SER A 157 7.39 33.87 -31.20
CA SER A 157 7.84 34.90 -32.16
C SER A 157 8.84 35.88 -31.54
N ASN A 158 8.62 36.28 -30.28
CA ASN A 158 9.42 37.29 -29.60
C ASN A 158 10.15 36.76 -28.35
N GLY A 159 9.84 35.54 -27.90
CA GLY A 159 10.44 34.89 -26.73
C GLY A 159 9.89 35.39 -25.39
N ASP A 160 8.78 36.13 -25.40
CA ASP A 160 8.17 36.64 -24.18
C ASP A 160 7.41 35.56 -23.42
N ILE A 161 7.48 35.62 -22.09
CA ILE A 161 6.80 34.69 -21.19
C ILE A 161 5.88 35.50 -20.28
N LEU A 162 4.60 35.12 -20.25
CA LEU A 162 3.58 35.70 -19.39
C LEU A 162 3.05 34.65 -18.40
N GLN A 163 3.00 34.99 -17.12
CA GLN A 163 2.32 34.19 -16.11
C GLN A 163 0.81 34.36 -16.23
N LYS A 164 0.06 33.27 -16.39
CA LYS A 164 -1.40 33.28 -16.60
C LYS A 164 -2.19 33.11 -15.32
N THR A 165 -1.68 32.31 -14.38
CA THR A 165 -2.30 32.09 -13.05
C THR A 165 -1.46 32.73 -11.95
N ASN A 166 -2.10 33.17 -10.87
CA ASN A 166 -1.43 33.63 -9.66
C ASN A 166 -2.06 32.97 -8.43
N SER A 167 -1.90 31.65 -8.34
CA SER A 167 -2.45 30.88 -7.24
C SER A 167 -1.49 30.88 -6.04
N ILE A 168 -2.06 31.01 -4.83
CA ILE A 168 -1.33 30.84 -3.56
C ILE A 168 -0.91 29.38 -3.31
N PHE A 169 -1.53 28.45 -4.04
CA PHE A 169 -1.23 27.01 -4.09
C PHE A 169 -0.96 26.58 -5.55
N ASN A 170 -0.73 25.31 -5.83
CA ASN A 170 -0.37 24.87 -7.19
C ASN A 170 -1.50 25.06 -8.22
N ALA A 171 -1.13 25.56 -9.40
CA ALA A 171 -1.92 25.60 -10.62
C ALA A 171 -1.09 25.01 -11.78
N PHE A 172 -1.57 23.96 -12.43
CA PHE A 172 -0.78 23.14 -13.37
C PHE A 172 -1.66 22.40 -14.39
N GLU A 173 -1.05 21.65 -15.32
CA GLU A 173 -1.74 20.85 -16.37
C GLU A 173 -2.78 21.67 -17.17
N ALA A 174 -2.41 22.87 -17.60
CA ALA A 174 -3.31 23.72 -18.37
C ALA A 174 -3.45 23.32 -19.84
N SER A 175 -4.63 23.53 -20.41
CA SER A 175 -4.90 23.41 -21.84
C SER A 175 -5.83 24.52 -22.34
N TYR A 176 -5.59 25.00 -23.56
CA TYR A 176 -6.44 26.01 -24.18
C TYR A 176 -7.81 25.44 -24.55
N SER A 177 -8.83 26.30 -24.49
CA SER A 177 -10.06 26.06 -25.23
C SER A 177 -9.78 26.08 -26.75
N PRO A 178 -10.60 25.40 -27.59
CA PRO A 178 -10.39 25.40 -29.05
C PRO A 178 -10.39 26.79 -29.70
N ASP A 179 -11.08 27.75 -29.10
CA ASP A 179 -11.13 29.16 -29.50
C ASP A 179 -10.10 30.05 -28.77
N ALA A 180 -9.29 29.47 -27.88
CA ALA A 180 -8.29 30.11 -27.03
C ALA A 180 -8.76 31.26 -26.14
N THR A 181 -10.07 31.41 -25.91
CA THR A 181 -10.64 32.44 -25.01
C THR A 181 -10.53 32.07 -23.53
N SER A 182 -10.16 30.82 -23.21
CA SER A 182 -10.04 30.31 -21.86
C SER A 182 -8.97 29.23 -21.76
N ILE A 183 -8.54 28.90 -20.55
CA ILE A 183 -7.74 27.71 -20.25
C ILE A 183 -8.48 26.83 -19.23
N ALA A 184 -8.48 25.52 -19.45
CA ALA A 184 -8.80 24.54 -18.42
C ALA A 184 -7.51 24.15 -17.70
N TYR A 185 -7.51 24.04 -16.38
CA TYR A 185 -6.31 23.73 -15.60
C TYR A 185 -6.66 23.03 -14.29
N VAL A 186 -5.67 22.40 -13.66
CA VAL A 186 -5.80 21.83 -12.32
C VAL A 186 -5.35 22.86 -11.29
N VAL A 187 -6.22 23.18 -10.33
CA VAL A 187 -5.92 24.06 -9.20
C VAL A 187 -5.98 23.30 -7.90
N GLN A 188 -4.99 23.51 -7.05
CA GLN A 188 -4.97 22.96 -5.71
C GLN A 188 -5.59 23.95 -4.73
N GLN A 189 -6.71 23.59 -4.10
CA GLN A 189 -7.39 24.42 -3.10
C GLN A 189 -7.96 23.54 -2.00
N ASN A 190 -7.85 23.95 -0.74
CA ASN A 190 -8.30 23.18 0.42
C ASN A 190 -7.75 21.73 0.42
N GLN A 191 -6.50 21.57 -0.05
CA GLN A 191 -5.82 20.28 -0.22
C GLN A 191 -6.47 19.30 -1.21
N GLU A 192 -7.41 19.78 -2.02
CA GLU A 192 -8.01 19.08 -3.14
C GLU A 192 -7.40 19.57 -4.45
N GLN A 193 -7.31 18.69 -5.45
CA GLN A 193 -7.02 19.07 -6.83
C GLN A 193 -8.34 19.14 -7.59
N LYS A 194 -8.63 20.30 -8.18
CA LYS A 194 -9.88 20.57 -8.89
C LYS A 194 -9.58 20.99 -10.33
N VAL A 195 -10.41 20.53 -11.25
CA VAL A 195 -10.42 21.06 -12.61
C VAL A 195 -11.18 22.39 -12.58
N ALA A 196 -10.57 23.44 -13.11
CA ALA A 196 -11.12 24.79 -13.18
C ALA A 196 -10.95 25.35 -14.60
N ILE A 197 -11.76 26.36 -14.91
CA ILE A 197 -11.65 27.15 -16.14
C ILE A 197 -11.24 28.56 -15.72
N LEU A 198 -10.26 29.14 -16.42
CA LEU A 198 -9.87 30.54 -16.29
C LEU A 198 -10.12 31.22 -17.63
N HIS A 199 -10.95 32.26 -17.63
CA HIS A 199 -11.22 33.06 -18.82
C HIS A 199 -10.08 34.04 -19.10
N GLN A 200 -9.90 34.42 -20.36
CA GLN A 200 -8.83 35.31 -20.80
C GLN A 200 -8.84 36.67 -20.07
N ASP A 201 -10.02 37.19 -19.75
CA ASP A 201 -10.19 38.45 -19.03
C ASP A 201 -9.63 38.40 -17.60
N ASP A 202 -9.55 37.20 -17.00
CA ASP A 202 -9.05 36.96 -15.65
C ASP A 202 -7.57 36.53 -15.61
N PHE A 203 -6.90 36.49 -16.76
CA PHE A 203 -5.48 36.14 -16.82
C PHE A 203 -4.62 37.15 -16.07
N TYR A 204 -3.73 36.65 -15.22
CA TYR A 204 -2.80 37.49 -14.47
C TYR A 204 -1.88 38.31 -15.39
N ASN A 205 -1.45 37.72 -16.52
CA ASN A 205 -0.64 38.33 -17.58
C ASN A 205 0.61 39.08 -17.10
N ASN A 206 1.21 38.68 -15.98
CA ASN A 206 2.44 39.29 -15.50
C ASN A 206 3.63 38.80 -16.33
N ARG A 207 4.43 39.73 -16.85
CA ARG A 207 5.62 39.39 -17.64
C ARG A 207 6.70 38.81 -16.72
N VAL A 208 7.30 37.71 -17.15
CA VAL A 208 8.47 37.13 -16.50
C VAL A 208 9.72 37.93 -16.89
N PRO A 209 10.50 38.45 -15.93
CA PRO A 209 11.77 39.12 -16.20
C PRO A 209 12.76 38.19 -16.91
N ARG A 210 13.53 38.72 -17.87
CA ARG A 210 14.57 37.92 -18.55
C ARG A 210 15.67 37.44 -17.60
N ASP A 211 15.91 38.18 -16.52
CA ASP A 211 16.89 37.81 -15.50
C ASP A 211 16.48 36.57 -14.68
N ASP A 212 15.22 36.14 -14.74
CA ASP A 212 14.78 34.88 -14.11
C ASP A 212 15.15 33.65 -14.97
N LEU A 213 15.51 33.87 -16.24
CA LEU A 213 15.89 32.82 -17.17
C LEU A 213 17.37 32.47 -17.03
N LEU A 214 17.67 31.19 -17.19
CA LEU A 214 19.02 30.65 -17.22
C LEU A 214 19.55 30.71 -18.66
N THR A 215 20.52 31.58 -18.91
CA THR A 215 21.06 31.84 -20.25
C THR A 215 22.59 32.03 -20.26
N GLY A 216 23.20 31.98 -21.45
CA GLY A 216 24.63 32.26 -21.65
C GLY A 216 25.54 31.29 -20.90
N ASN A 217 26.68 31.78 -20.43
CA ASN A 217 27.71 30.93 -19.80
C ASN A 217 27.18 30.12 -18.60
N THR A 218 26.27 30.68 -17.80
CA THR A 218 25.69 29.97 -16.64
C THR A 218 24.83 28.77 -17.05
N LEU A 219 24.16 28.85 -18.20
CA LEU A 219 23.41 27.75 -18.78
C LEU A 219 24.38 26.68 -19.31
N GLU A 220 25.41 27.09 -20.04
CA GLU A 220 26.43 26.19 -20.57
C GLU A 220 27.13 25.42 -19.45
N GLU A 221 27.52 26.11 -18.38
CA GLU A 221 28.12 25.50 -17.18
C GLU A 221 27.17 24.45 -16.57
N LYS A 222 25.89 24.77 -16.37
CA LYS A 222 24.92 23.80 -15.82
C LYS A 222 24.67 22.61 -16.76
N LEU A 223 24.65 22.81 -18.07
CA LEU A 223 24.41 21.74 -19.05
C LEU A 223 25.64 20.86 -19.31
N THR A 224 26.84 21.35 -18.97
CA THR A 224 28.12 20.63 -19.15
C THR A 224 28.74 20.13 -17.85
N ARG A 225 28.22 20.55 -16.69
CA ARG A 225 28.68 20.11 -15.36
C ARG A 225 28.80 18.60 -15.28
N SER A 226 29.90 18.08 -14.76
CA SER A 226 30.08 16.64 -14.63
C SER A 226 29.00 16.04 -13.71
N LEU A 227 28.58 14.81 -14.02
CA LEU A 227 27.63 14.10 -13.15
C LEU A 227 28.28 13.81 -11.80
N LEU A 228 27.49 13.77 -10.74
CA LEU A 228 27.98 13.32 -9.44
C LEU A 228 28.51 11.88 -9.59
N GLY A 229 29.76 11.64 -9.19
CA GLY A 229 30.41 10.33 -9.39
C GLY A 229 31.02 10.14 -10.77
N SER A 230 31.06 11.16 -11.63
CA SER A 230 31.77 11.10 -12.93
C SER A 230 33.29 10.95 -12.79
N GLU A 231 33.82 11.33 -11.64
CA GLU A 231 35.20 11.07 -11.20
C GLU A 231 35.45 9.59 -10.93
N ILE A 232 34.40 8.78 -10.79
CA ILE A 232 34.52 7.35 -10.59
C ILE A 232 34.76 6.71 -11.96
N GLU A 233 35.93 6.09 -12.10
CA GLU A 233 36.35 5.44 -13.33
C GLU A 233 35.50 4.18 -13.59
N THR A 234 34.38 4.35 -14.28
CA THR A 234 33.44 3.26 -14.59
C THR A 234 33.95 2.31 -15.65
N ASP A 235 34.96 2.71 -16.44
CA ASP A 235 35.57 1.85 -17.48
C ASP A 235 36.24 0.60 -16.89
N SER A 236 36.59 0.65 -15.61
CA SER A 236 37.13 -0.47 -14.83
C SER A 236 36.05 -1.36 -14.20
N TRP A 237 34.77 -0.98 -14.30
CA TRP A 237 33.69 -1.70 -13.64
C TRP A 237 33.31 -2.94 -14.44
N ASN A 238 33.28 -4.07 -13.76
CA ASN A 238 32.67 -5.27 -14.32
C ASN A 238 31.15 -5.13 -14.23
N ILE A 239 30.52 -4.91 -15.38
CA ILE A 239 29.06 -4.92 -15.49
C ILE A 239 28.61 -6.38 -15.42
N GLU A 240 28.05 -6.76 -14.28
CA GLU A 240 27.44 -8.06 -14.10
C GLU A 240 25.92 -7.94 -14.13
N LYS A 241 25.26 -8.97 -14.65
CA LYS A 241 23.80 -9.05 -14.58
C LYS A 241 23.39 -9.05 -13.10
N TYR A 242 22.44 -8.20 -12.73
CA TYR A 242 21.87 -8.26 -11.38
C TYR A 242 21.31 -9.66 -11.11
N GLY A 243 21.80 -10.30 -10.06
CA GLY A 243 21.41 -11.65 -9.68
C GLY A 243 22.62 -12.44 -9.24
N ASN A 244 22.99 -12.27 -7.97
CA ASN A 244 23.92 -13.06 -7.12
C ASN A 244 24.49 -12.23 -5.96
N ASP A 245 24.06 -10.97 -5.79
CA ASP A 245 24.45 -10.18 -4.62
C ASP A 245 23.86 -10.80 -3.34
N LEU A 246 24.72 -11.28 -2.45
CA LEU A 246 24.35 -11.80 -1.13
C LEU A 246 24.52 -10.74 -0.03
N SER A 247 24.96 -9.52 -0.37
CA SER A 247 25.17 -8.43 0.60
C SER A 247 23.87 -8.07 1.33
N TRP A 248 22.72 -8.25 0.70
CA TRP A 248 21.41 -8.04 1.32
C TRP A 248 21.11 -9.04 2.44
N LEU A 249 21.84 -10.15 2.57
CA LEU A 249 21.71 -11.03 3.74
C LEU A 249 22.13 -10.33 5.04
N LYS A 250 22.94 -9.26 4.97
CA LYS A 250 23.23 -8.41 6.13
C LYS A 250 21.94 -7.73 6.61
N PRO A 251 21.58 -7.82 7.91
CA PRO A 251 20.40 -7.15 8.44
C PRO A 251 20.43 -5.64 8.15
N ARG A 252 19.33 -5.12 7.61
CA ARG A 252 19.12 -3.69 7.36
C ARG A 252 18.32 -3.02 8.48
N ALA A 253 17.50 -3.80 9.18
CA ALA A 253 16.77 -3.35 10.36
C ALA A 253 16.97 -4.33 11.52
N VAL A 254 17.10 -3.77 12.72
CA VAL A 254 17.22 -4.48 14.00
C VAL A 254 16.19 -3.88 14.94
N ILE A 255 15.13 -4.63 15.23
CA ILE A 255 13.97 -4.14 15.97
C ILE A 255 13.91 -4.87 17.31
N PRO A 256 13.91 -4.18 18.47
CA PRO A 256 13.71 -4.84 19.75
C PRO A 256 12.28 -5.41 19.83
N VAL A 257 12.16 -6.60 20.40
CA VAL A 257 10.87 -7.26 20.64
C VAL A 257 10.60 -7.27 22.13
N LEU A 258 9.44 -6.75 22.54
CA LEU A 258 8.95 -6.79 23.91
C LEU A 258 7.47 -7.13 23.88
N ARG A 259 7.08 -8.26 24.47
CA ARG A 259 5.69 -8.72 24.54
C ARG A 259 5.40 -9.30 25.92
N GLU A 260 4.15 -9.23 26.36
CA GLU A 260 3.68 -9.99 27.52
C GLU A 260 3.03 -11.28 27.03
N ASN A 261 3.42 -12.42 27.61
CA ASN A 261 2.79 -13.71 27.34
C ASN A 261 2.48 -14.37 28.69
N SER A 262 1.19 -14.47 29.02
CA SER A 262 0.67 -15.06 30.26
C SER A 262 1.34 -14.51 31.54
N GLY A 263 1.43 -13.18 31.66
CA GLY A 263 2.03 -12.51 32.82
C GLY A 263 3.56 -12.52 32.86
N ALA A 264 4.23 -13.10 31.85
CA ALA A 264 5.68 -13.10 31.73
C ALA A 264 6.15 -12.26 30.54
N THR A 265 7.22 -11.49 30.74
CA THR A 265 7.80 -10.66 29.69
C THR A 265 8.68 -11.49 28.75
N GLN A 266 8.34 -11.47 27.46
CA GLN A 266 9.16 -11.99 26.37
C GLN A 266 10.01 -10.85 25.80
N VAL A 267 11.32 -11.05 25.76
CA VAL A 267 12.29 -10.06 25.27
C VAL A 267 13.09 -10.66 24.13
N GLY A 268 13.30 -9.91 23.05
CA GLY A 268 14.03 -10.41 21.90
C GLY A 268 14.48 -9.33 20.93
N VAL A 269 14.93 -9.79 19.76
CA VAL A 269 15.33 -8.96 18.64
C VAL A 269 14.80 -9.57 17.35
N ASN A 270 14.32 -8.73 16.44
CA ASN A 270 13.94 -9.11 15.09
C ASN A 270 14.89 -8.45 14.09
N LEU A 271 15.57 -9.29 13.30
CA LEU A 271 16.47 -8.89 12.23
C LEU A 271 15.72 -8.98 10.91
N GLN A 272 15.74 -7.92 10.12
CA GLN A 272 15.05 -7.88 8.83
C GLN A 272 15.98 -7.40 7.73
N SER A 273 15.84 -7.99 6.54
CA SER A 273 16.50 -7.50 5.34
C SER A 273 15.74 -7.86 4.07
N ILE A 274 16.11 -7.16 3.00
CA ILE A 274 15.50 -7.25 1.67
C ILE A 274 16.56 -6.91 0.60
N ASP A 275 16.48 -7.59 -0.55
CA ASP A 275 17.34 -7.28 -1.70
C ASP A 275 16.91 -5.99 -2.42
N ALA A 276 17.75 -5.47 -3.31
CA ALA A 276 17.51 -4.17 -3.95
C ALA A 276 16.25 -4.15 -4.82
N LEU A 277 15.85 -5.30 -5.39
CA LEU A 277 14.64 -5.42 -6.20
C LEU A 277 13.39 -5.78 -5.38
N SER A 278 13.49 -5.91 -4.05
CA SER A 278 12.39 -6.40 -3.20
C SER A 278 11.83 -7.75 -3.63
N SER A 279 12.65 -8.55 -4.31
CA SER A 279 12.36 -9.88 -4.81
C SER A 279 12.61 -10.96 -3.75
N GLN A 280 13.52 -10.71 -2.80
CA GLN A 280 13.86 -11.63 -1.72
C GLN A 280 13.97 -10.89 -0.41
N SER A 281 13.42 -11.46 0.65
CA SER A 281 13.48 -10.87 1.99
C SER A 281 13.50 -11.95 3.07
N TYR A 282 14.06 -11.61 4.22
CA TYR A 282 13.93 -12.43 5.42
C TYR A 282 13.58 -11.58 6.65
N SER A 283 12.93 -12.24 7.61
CA SER A 283 12.77 -11.76 8.98
C SER A 283 13.23 -12.88 9.91
N ALA A 284 14.05 -12.56 10.90
CA ALA A 284 14.57 -13.50 11.87
C ALA A 284 14.40 -12.93 13.27
N GLU A 285 13.35 -13.38 13.95
CA GLU A 285 13.10 -13.07 15.35
C GLU A 285 13.77 -14.13 16.25
N ILE A 286 14.50 -13.66 17.26
CA ILE A 286 15.02 -14.49 18.34
C ILE A 286 14.57 -13.84 19.63
N SER A 287 13.90 -14.59 20.49
CA SER A 287 13.36 -14.09 21.75
C SER A 287 13.54 -15.08 22.88
N GLY A 288 13.40 -14.57 24.11
CA GLY A 288 13.49 -15.35 25.31
C GLY A 288 12.34 -15.05 26.26
N ILE A 289 11.78 -16.11 26.83
CA ILE A 289 10.79 -16.07 27.92
C ILE A 289 11.05 -17.26 28.85
N GLN A 290 10.94 -17.05 30.16
CA GLN A 290 11.12 -18.09 31.19
C GLN A 290 12.41 -18.94 31.01
N ASN A 291 13.56 -18.30 30.82
CA ASN A 291 14.88 -18.94 30.62
C ASN A 291 14.95 -19.89 29.40
N ARG A 292 14.07 -19.73 28.42
CA ARG A 292 14.07 -20.49 27.16
C ARG A 292 14.20 -19.57 25.97
N LEU A 293 14.84 -20.06 24.92
CA LEU A 293 14.99 -19.36 23.63
C LEU A 293 13.93 -19.85 22.65
N TRP A 294 13.40 -18.90 21.89
CA TRP A 294 12.36 -19.06 20.88
C TRP A 294 12.78 -18.32 19.62
N TYR A 295 12.24 -18.74 18.47
CA TYR A 295 12.60 -18.13 17.20
C TYR A 295 11.46 -18.15 16.20
N ASP A 296 11.44 -17.16 15.31
CA ASP A 296 10.58 -17.14 14.13
C ASP A 296 11.40 -16.62 12.95
N LEU A 297 11.72 -17.53 12.03
CA LEU A 297 12.48 -17.26 10.83
C LEU A 297 11.53 -17.35 9.64
N SER A 298 11.46 -16.30 8.84
CA SER A 298 10.73 -16.33 7.57
C SER A 298 11.59 -15.84 6.43
N TYR A 299 11.44 -16.50 5.28
CA TYR A 299 12.10 -16.14 4.03
C TYR A 299 11.05 -16.11 2.92
N THR A 300 11.05 -15.03 2.15
CA THR A 300 10.17 -14.85 1.01
C THR A 300 11.02 -14.72 -0.26
N ASN A 301 10.65 -15.47 -1.29
CA ASN A 301 11.24 -15.40 -2.61
C ASN A 301 10.15 -15.13 -3.67
N LYS A 302 10.35 -14.07 -4.43
CA LYS A 302 9.50 -13.59 -5.53
C LYS A 302 10.32 -13.37 -6.80
N THR A 303 11.45 -14.05 -6.97
CA THR A 303 12.25 -13.94 -8.21
C THR A 303 11.54 -14.55 -9.42
N PHE A 304 10.51 -15.36 -9.18
CA PHE A 304 9.60 -15.93 -10.17
C PHE A 304 8.16 -15.86 -9.66
N TRP A 305 7.20 -16.07 -10.57
CA TRP A 305 5.77 -16.04 -10.24
C TRP A 305 5.13 -17.42 -10.45
N PRO A 306 4.29 -17.92 -9.51
CA PRO A 306 4.13 -17.37 -8.16
C PRO A 306 5.40 -17.60 -7.33
N GLY A 307 5.71 -16.66 -6.45
CA GLY A 307 6.80 -16.82 -5.49
C GLY A 307 6.41 -17.79 -4.36
N PHE A 308 7.28 -17.93 -3.36
CA PHE A 308 7.00 -18.70 -2.16
C PHE A 308 7.44 -17.98 -0.90
N LYS A 309 6.86 -18.36 0.23
CA LYS A 309 7.31 -17.98 1.56
C LYS A 309 7.45 -19.23 2.42
N ILE A 310 8.63 -19.38 3.03
CA ILE A 310 8.92 -20.42 4.01
C ILE A 310 9.01 -19.75 5.39
N ARG A 311 8.44 -20.38 6.40
CA ARG A 311 8.59 -20.00 7.81
C ARG A 311 9.11 -21.22 8.59
N SER A 312 10.03 -20.99 9.51
CA SER A 312 10.44 -21.95 10.53
C SER A 312 10.35 -21.26 11.87
N TYR A 313 9.63 -21.87 12.81
CA TYR A 313 9.37 -21.24 14.10
C TYR A 313 9.51 -22.24 15.24
N SER A 314 9.76 -21.72 16.43
CA SER A 314 9.45 -22.38 17.69
C SER A 314 8.86 -21.33 18.61
N ASP A 315 7.61 -21.56 19.03
CA ASP A 315 6.79 -20.62 19.78
C ASP A 315 6.23 -21.27 21.06
N PRO A 316 6.14 -20.52 22.19
CA PRO A 316 5.45 -20.97 23.39
C PRO A 316 3.96 -20.58 23.36
N SER A 317 3.11 -21.53 23.70
CA SER A 317 1.70 -21.30 24.04
C SER A 317 1.47 -21.71 25.49
N PHE A 318 0.75 -20.91 26.27
CA PHE A 318 0.47 -21.19 27.67
C PHE A 318 -1.03 -21.39 27.87
N GLY A 319 -1.40 -22.37 28.69
CA GLY A 319 -2.79 -22.71 28.92
C GLY A 319 -2.99 -23.54 30.19
N VAL A 320 -4.24 -23.95 30.39
CA VAL A 320 -4.63 -24.84 31.50
C VAL A 320 -5.35 -26.05 30.90
N LEU A 321 -4.88 -27.24 31.24
CA LEU A 321 -5.57 -28.50 30.96
C LEU A 321 -6.44 -28.85 32.17
N ASP A 322 -7.74 -29.07 31.93
CA ASP A 322 -8.71 -29.48 32.96
C ASP A 322 -9.24 -30.87 32.61
N PHE A 323 -8.96 -31.84 33.46
CA PHE A 323 -9.43 -33.23 33.33
C PHE A 323 -10.58 -33.55 34.32
N GLY A 324 -11.19 -32.54 34.93
CA GLY A 324 -12.25 -32.69 35.92
C GLY A 324 -11.75 -33.09 37.33
N SER A 325 -12.65 -33.09 38.31
CA SER A 325 -12.38 -33.56 39.69
C SER A 325 -11.15 -32.94 40.39
N ASN A 326 -10.95 -31.62 40.26
CA ASN A 326 -9.78 -30.88 40.77
C ASN A 326 -8.43 -31.16 40.07
N ASN A 327 -8.41 -31.90 38.96
CA ASN A 327 -7.21 -32.16 38.15
C ASN A 327 -7.00 -31.08 37.09
N ARG A 328 -6.55 -29.90 37.54
CA ARG A 328 -6.18 -28.77 36.67
C ARG A 328 -4.68 -28.57 36.67
N TYR A 329 -4.09 -28.55 35.48
CA TYR A 329 -2.65 -28.39 35.31
C TYR A 329 -2.38 -27.19 34.41
N SER A 330 -1.60 -26.23 34.92
CA SER A 330 -1.02 -25.17 34.09
C SER A 330 0.08 -25.78 33.24
N VAL A 331 -0.02 -25.59 31.92
CA VAL A 331 0.95 -26.14 30.98
C VAL A 331 1.46 -25.08 30.01
N MET A 332 2.67 -25.28 29.53
CA MET A 332 3.23 -24.60 28.38
C MET A 332 3.40 -25.61 27.26
N GLU A 333 2.75 -25.38 26.14
CA GLU A 333 2.97 -26.07 24.88
C GLU A 333 4.13 -25.42 24.13
N GLN A 334 5.11 -26.22 23.73
CA GLN A 334 6.12 -25.82 22.76
C GLN A 334 5.67 -26.31 21.39
N GLU A 335 5.37 -25.38 20.50
CA GLU A 335 5.17 -25.68 19.08
C GLU A 335 6.44 -25.33 18.31
N ARG A 336 6.79 -26.15 17.31
CA ARG A 336 7.83 -25.82 16.34
C ARG A 336 7.49 -26.43 15.00
N GLY A 337 7.81 -25.75 13.90
CA GLY A 337 7.42 -26.27 12.61
C GLY A 337 8.03 -25.57 11.42
N PHE A 338 7.59 -26.02 10.25
CA PHE A 338 7.86 -25.44 8.96
C PHE A 338 6.55 -25.18 8.22
N ASP A 339 6.39 -23.95 7.75
CA ASP A 339 5.30 -23.57 6.85
C ASP A 339 5.87 -23.30 5.45
N LEU A 340 5.23 -23.84 4.42
CA LEU A 340 5.42 -23.43 3.04
C LEU A 340 4.13 -22.81 2.53
N SER A 341 4.21 -21.58 2.01
CA SER A 341 3.08 -20.86 1.45
C SER A 341 3.40 -20.30 0.07
N ILE A 342 2.38 -20.23 -0.80
CA ILE A 342 2.49 -19.74 -2.18
C ILE A 342 1.62 -18.49 -2.32
N PRO A 343 2.13 -17.30 -2.01
CA PRO A 343 1.35 -16.07 -2.10
C PRO A 343 1.16 -15.64 -3.56
N MET A 344 -0.10 -15.40 -3.94
CA MET A 344 -0.52 -14.95 -5.27
C MET A 344 -1.35 -13.69 -5.13
N ASN A 345 -0.95 -12.61 -5.80
CA ASN A 345 -1.69 -11.35 -5.80
C ASN A 345 -2.12 -11.02 -7.24
N PHE A 346 -3.42 -10.83 -7.42
CA PHE A 346 -4.03 -10.39 -8.68
C PHE A 346 -4.60 -9.00 -8.44
N THR A 347 -4.01 -7.98 -9.06
CA THR A 347 -4.55 -6.62 -9.03
C THR A 347 -5.28 -6.37 -10.33
N PHE A 348 -6.55 -5.99 -10.24
CA PHE A 348 -7.37 -5.67 -11.41
C PHE A 348 -7.34 -4.16 -11.66
N ASN A 349 -7.55 -3.76 -12.92
CA ASN A 349 -7.48 -2.34 -13.29
C ASN A 349 -8.51 -1.52 -12.50
N GLY A 350 -7.99 -0.57 -11.74
CA GLY A 350 -8.72 0.33 -10.87
C GLY A 350 -8.02 1.68 -10.84
N THR A 351 -8.54 2.66 -11.58
CA THR A 351 -7.93 4.00 -11.66
C THR A 351 -8.07 4.75 -10.35
N THR A 352 -9.26 4.72 -9.75
CA THR A 352 -9.58 5.39 -8.47
C THR A 352 -10.05 4.43 -7.38
N ARG A 353 -10.43 3.20 -7.75
CA ARG A 353 -10.97 2.19 -6.85
C ARG A 353 -10.20 0.89 -6.95
N GLY A 354 -9.62 0.45 -5.84
CA GLY A 354 -8.87 -0.78 -5.75
C GLY A 354 -9.75 -2.01 -5.94
N LYS A 355 -9.25 -2.94 -6.75
CA LYS A 355 -9.82 -4.28 -6.96
C LYS A 355 -8.68 -5.29 -6.94
N SER A 356 -8.74 -6.28 -6.08
CA SER A 356 -7.70 -7.30 -6.00
C SER A 356 -8.20 -8.63 -5.46
N LEU A 357 -7.46 -9.69 -5.77
CA LEU A 357 -7.61 -11.02 -5.20
C LEU A 357 -6.23 -11.47 -4.71
N TYR A 358 -6.12 -11.75 -3.42
CA TYR A 358 -4.95 -12.37 -2.81
C TYR A 358 -5.28 -13.79 -2.40
N VAL A 359 -4.45 -14.76 -2.75
CA VAL A 359 -4.59 -16.17 -2.38
C VAL A 359 -3.25 -16.72 -1.94
N SER A 360 -3.21 -17.42 -0.82
CA SER A 360 -1.98 -17.96 -0.23
C SER A 360 -2.26 -19.34 0.38
N PRO A 361 -2.31 -20.42 -0.44
CA PRO A 361 -2.31 -21.77 0.08
C PRO A 361 -1.06 -22.02 0.91
N ARG A 362 -1.20 -22.88 1.92
CA ARG A 362 -0.17 -23.20 2.91
C ARG A 362 -0.23 -24.68 3.26
N ILE A 363 0.95 -25.26 3.41
CA ILE A 363 1.15 -26.55 4.07
C ILE A 363 2.07 -26.35 5.27
N THR A 364 1.79 -27.06 6.35
CA THR A 364 2.54 -26.98 7.60
C THR A 364 2.91 -28.37 8.08
N ALA A 365 4.15 -28.54 8.51
CA ALA A 365 4.59 -29.69 9.28
C ALA A 365 5.08 -29.16 10.64
N GLU A 366 4.38 -29.52 11.71
CA GLU A 366 4.67 -29.03 13.05
C GLU A 366 4.83 -30.17 14.04
N GLN A 367 5.60 -29.89 15.09
CA GLN A 367 5.75 -30.74 16.24
C GLN A 367 5.41 -29.97 17.49
N PHE A 368 4.72 -30.62 18.42
CA PHE A 368 4.35 -30.00 19.67
C PHE A 368 4.56 -30.95 20.86
N ARG A 369 4.78 -30.38 22.03
CA ARG A 369 4.92 -31.10 23.31
C ARG A 369 4.62 -30.18 24.49
N TYR A 370 4.39 -30.78 25.65
CA TYR A 370 3.95 -30.06 26.85
C TYR A 370 5.02 -29.99 27.94
N PHE A 371 4.93 -28.94 28.76
CA PHE A 371 5.71 -28.68 29.96
C PHE A 371 4.79 -28.23 31.09
N ASP A 372 5.13 -28.56 32.33
CA ASP A 372 4.46 -28.06 33.56
C ASP A 372 5.20 -26.84 34.16
N LEU A 373 5.75 -25.98 33.29
CA LEU A 373 6.66 -24.87 33.65
C LEU A 373 8.00 -25.31 34.27
N SER A 374 8.24 -26.61 34.45
CA SER A 374 9.56 -27.14 34.80
C SER A 374 10.52 -27.20 33.60
N PRO A 375 11.83 -27.40 33.80
CA PRO A 375 12.79 -27.55 32.70
C PRO A 375 12.56 -28.81 31.85
N LYS A 376 11.96 -29.86 32.41
CA LYS A 376 11.79 -31.15 31.73
C LYS A 376 10.41 -31.22 31.05
N PRO A 377 10.33 -31.79 29.84
CA PRO A 377 9.04 -31.99 29.18
C PRO A 377 8.21 -33.04 29.94
N ILE A 378 6.89 -32.87 29.90
CA ILE A 378 5.90 -33.82 30.46
C ILE A 378 5.23 -34.68 29.37
N SER A 379 5.58 -34.47 28.10
CA SER A 379 5.18 -35.30 26.96
C SER A 379 6.31 -35.43 25.93
N ASP A 380 6.21 -36.45 25.07
CA ASP A 380 7.03 -36.56 23.87
C ASP A 380 6.55 -35.58 22.78
N PHE A 381 7.35 -35.46 21.71
CA PHE A 381 6.98 -34.68 20.54
C PHE A 381 6.02 -35.48 19.65
N GLU A 382 4.85 -34.91 19.45
CA GLU A 382 3.89 -35.37 18.46
C GLU A 382 3.99 -34.53 17.19
N THR A 383 3.72 -35.12 16.03
CA THR A 383 3.90 -34.47 14.71
C THR A 383 2.57 -34.34 13.98
N GLN A 384 2.18 -33.11 13.65
CA GLN A 384 0.97 -32.81 12.90
C GLN A 384 1.28 -32.18 11.54
N PHE A 385 0.57 -32.65 10.52
CA PHE A 385 0.58 -32.06 9.19
C PHE A 385 -0.72 -31.28 8.99
N LYS A 386 -0.64 -30.06 8.46
CA LYS A 386 -1.81 -29.23 8.16
C LYS A 386 -1.77 -28.78 6.70
N ALA A 387 -2.95 -28.69 6.10
CA ALA A 387 -3.14 -28.03 4.82
C ALA A 387 -4.20 -26.94 4.98
N GLY A 388 -3.97 -25.80 4.35
CA GLY A 388 -4.84 -24.67 4.49
C GLY A 388 -4.43 -23.48 3.65
N GLY A 389 -4.81 -22.29 4.09
CA GLY A 389 -4.41 -21.06 3.43
C GLY A 389 -5.31 -19.88 3.77
N PHE A 390 -4.92 -18.74 3.20
CA PHE A 390 -5.66 -17.49 3.30
C PHE A 390 -6.06 -17.00 1.91
N SER A 391 -7.27 -16.46 1.80
CA SER A 391 -7.75 -15.78 0.60
C SER A 391 -8.43 -14.47 0.98
N GLN A 392 -8.23 -13.43 0.19
CA GLN A 392 -8.90 -12.14 0.33
C GLN A 392 -9.27 -11.57 -1.04
N PHE A 393 -10.55 -11.25 -1.22
CA PHE A 393 -11.06 -10.53 -2.38
C PHE A 393 -11.48 -9.13 -1.98
N THR A 394 -10.95 -8.12 -2.64
CA THR A 394 -11.25 -6.71 -2.41
C THR A 394 -11.91 -6.12 -3.65
N TRP A 395 -13.04 -5.46 -3.46
CA TRP A 395 -13.84 -4.92 -4.56
C TRP A 395 -14.21 -3.46 -4.32
N ASN A 396 -13.86 -2.63 -5.31
CA ASN A 396 -14.20 -1.20 -5.38
C ASN A 396 -13.79 -0.38 -4.14
N LEU A 397 -12.68 -0.77 -3.50
CA LEU A 397 -12.16 -0.08 -2.32
C LEU A 397 -11.67 1.31 -2.69
N LEU A 398 -12.20 2.34 -2.03
CA LEU A 398 -11.81 3.73 -2.23
C LEU A 398 -11.27 4.28 -0.91
N THR A 399 -10.03 4.75 -0.95
CA THR A 399 -9.39 5.49 0.14
C THR A 399 -8.89 6.80 -0.41
N GLN A 400 -9.43 7.91 0.08
CA GLN A 400 -8.99 9.26 -0.26
C GLN A 400 -7.89 9.71 0.69
N ARG A 401 -7.15 10.77 0.33
CA ARG A 401 -5.98 11.25 1.10
C ARG A 401 -6.26 11.58 2.57
N ARG A 402 -7.50 11.96 2.90
CA ARG A 402 -7.93 12.35 4.26
C ARG A 402 -8.77 11.27 4.96
N ASP A 403 -9.09 10.17 4.27
CA ASP A 403 -9.85 9.06 4.83
C ASP A 403 -9.06 8.47 6.02
N ILE A 404 -9.67 8.43 7.21
CA ILE A 404 -9.12 7.70 8.38
C ILE A 404 -9.24 6.19 8.14
N GLN A 405 -10.33 5.78 7.50
CA GLN A 405 -10.60 4.44 7.01
C GLN A 405 -11.25 4.56 5.61
N PRO A 406 -11.24 3.50 4.78
CA PRO A 406 -11.83 3.57 3.44
C PRO A 406 -13.26 4.13 3.44
N SER A 407 -13.57 4.98 2.44
CA SER A 407 -14.87 5.64 2.31
C SER A 407 -15.90 4.80 1.56
N SER A 408 -15.47 3.81 0.77
CA SER A 408 -16.37 2.83 0.16
C SER A 408 -15.67 1.54 -0.26
N GLY A 409 -16.44 0.49 -0.46
CA GLY A 409 -15.97 -0.79 -1.00
C GLY A 409 -16.18 -1.94 -0.02
N ILE A 410 -15.83 -3.14 -0.45
CA ILE A 410 -15.94 -4.36 0.35
C ILE A 410 -14.67 -5.19 0.24
N SER A 411 -14.38 -5.96 1.29
CA SER A 411 -13.35 -6.99 1.31
C SER A 411 -13.91 -8.24 1.95
N ILE A 412 -13.69 -9.39 1.32
CA ILE A 412 -14.09 -10.70 1.83
C ILE A 412 -12.81 -11.47 2.08
N PHE A 413 -12.68 -12.13 3.22
CA PHE A 413 -11.51 -12.94 3.55
C PHE A 413 -11.90 -14.30 4.11
N ALA A 414 -11.01 -15.27 3.98
CA ALA A 414 -11.14 -16.59 4.58
C ALA A 414 -9.77 -17.19 4.92
N PHE A 415 -9.69 -17.76 6.11
CA PHE A 415 -8.65 -18.67 6.59
C PHE A 415 -9.28 -20.05 6.74
N LEU A 416 -8.68 -21.05 6.11
CA LEU A 416 -9.11 -22.44 6.20
C LEU A 416 -7.88 -23.27 6.55
N ASP A 417 -7.91 -24.03 7.63
CA ASP A 417 -6.85 -24.97 8.00
C ASP A 417 -7.47 -26.31 8.44
N LYS A 418 -6.87 -27.42 8.00
CA LYS A 418 -7.25 -28.78 8.38
C LYS A 418 -6.00 -29.60 8.69
N ALA A 419 -6.01 -30.29 9.83
CA ALA A 419 -5.02 -31.31 10.14
C ALA A 419 -5.26 -32.56 9.28
N LEU A 420 -4.18 -33.13 8.79
CA LEU A 420 -4.18 -34.29 7.89
C LEU A 420 -3.97 -35.61 8.64
N ASN A 421 -3.69 -35.54 9.93
CA ASN A 421 -3.49 -36.69 10.81
C ASN A 421 -3.95 -36.41 12.24
N ASP A 422 -4.40 -37.48 12.89
CA ASP A 422 -4.81 -37.53 14.29
C ASP A 422 -3.59 -37.82 15.18
N GLN A 423 -3.61 -37.35 16.44
CA GLN A 423 -2.49 -37.49 17.38
C GLN A 423 -2.97 -37.93 18.77
N ASP A 424 -2.18 -38.76 19.43
CA ASP A 424 -2.40 -39.20 20.81
C ASP A 424 -1.24 -38.75 21.67
N VAL A 425 -1.50 -37.79 22.56
CA VAL A 425 -0.46 -37.23 23.41
C VAL A 425 -0.60 -37.81 24.82
N LEU A 426 0.37 -38.62 25.24
CA LEU A 426 0.46 -39.05 26.63
C LEU A 426 1.21 -37.98 27.44
N ILE A 427 0.53 -37.41 28.43
CA ILE A 427 1.09 -36.40 29.33
C ILE A 427 1.26 -37.03 30.70
N THR A 428 2.47 -36.96 31.26
CA THR A 428 2.79 -37.45 32.61
C THR A 428 3.16 -36.26 33.50
N PHE A 429 2.28 -35.92 34.43
CA PHE A 429 2.46 -34.78 35.34
C PHE A 429 3.42 -35.11 36.49
N SER A 430 3.95 -34.06 37.12
CA SER A 430 4.90 -34.17 38.24
C SER A 430 4.36 -34.88 39.48
N ASP A 431 3.03 -34.94 39.65
CA ASP A 431 2.35 -35.69 40.73
C ASP A 431 2.18 -37.19 40.41
N GLY A 432 2.66 -37.63 39.23
CA GLY A 432 2.56 -39.01 38.75
C GLY A 432 1.26 -39.33 38.01
N ASN A 433 0.33 -38.39 37.92
CA ASN A 433 -0.90 -38.58 37.14
C ASN A 433 -0.57 -38.60 35.64
N GLN A 434 -1.24 -39.49 34.91
CA GLN A 434 -1.16 -39.58 33.46
C GLN A 434 -2.49 -39.17 32.84
N ALA A 435 -2.42 -38.37 31.77
CA ALA A 435 -3.56 -38.03 30.94
C ALA A 435 -3.26 -38.32 29.48
N LEU A 436 -4.24 -38.87 28.77
CA LEU A 436 -4.20 -39.05 27.33
C LEU A 436 -5.02 -37.95 26.68
N LEU A 437 -4.37 -37.13 25.85
CA LEU A 437 -5.04 -36.14 25.03
C LEU A 437 -5.22 -36.69 23.62
N GLU A 438 -6.45 -37.07 23.28
CA GLU A 438 -6.82 -37.54 21.95
C GLU A 438 -7.19 -36.35 21.06
N ILE A 439 -6.34 -36.08 20.07
CA ILE A 439 -6.54 -35.01 19.10
C ILE A 439 -7.04 -35.63 17.80
N ARG A 440 -8.27 -35.28 17.40
CA ARG A 440 -8.95 -35.89 16.25
C ARG A 440 -9.60 -34.84 15.36
N ASP A 441 -9.54 -35.07 14.04
CA ASP A 441 -10.21 -34.27 12.99
C ASP A 441 -10.17 -32.75 13.23
N ARG A 442 -8.96 -32.23 13.51
CA ARG A 442 -8.74 -30.79 13.70
C ARG A 442 -9.01 -30.02 12.41
N TRP A 443 -9.95 -29.09 12.42
CA TRP A 443 -10.15 -28.12 11.34
C TRP A 443 -10.68 -26.79 11.89
N ALA A 444 -10.37 -25.71 11.19
CA ALA A 444 -10.91 -24.39 11.47
C ALA A 444 -11.16 -23.61 10.17
N ALA A 445 -12.27 -22.90 10.15
CA ALA A 445 -12.68 -21.97 9.09
C ALA A 445 -13.01 -20.63 9.73
N TYR A 446 -12.17 -19.62 9.47
CA TYR A 446 -12.40 -18.25 9.90
C TYR A 446 -12.54 -17.34 8.70
N TYR A 447 -13.72 -16.76 8.51
CA TYR A 447 -14.02 -15.97 7.32
C TYR A 447 -14.88 -14.77 7.66
N GLY A 448 -14.86 -13.77 6.79
CA GLY A 448 -15.65 -12.58 7.01
C GLY A 448 -15.74 -11.66 5.82
N LEU A 449 -16.66 -10.71 5.95
CA LEU A 449 -16.86 -9.59 5.04
C LEU A 449 -16.66 -8.30 5.84
N ILE A 450 -15.88 -7.39 5.29
CA ILE A 450 -15.67 -6.03 5.80
C ILE A 450 -16.15 -5.07 4.73
N GLY A 451 -17.07 -4.18 5.06
CA GLY A 451 -17.62 -3.20 4.15
C GLY A 451 -17.49 -1.78 4.68
N TYR A 452 -17.46 -0.84 3.74
CA TYR A 452 -17.31 0.58 4.01
C TYR A 452 -18.35 1.38 3.23
N ILE A 453 -18.97 2.33 3.92
CA ILE A 453 -19.83 3.36 3.32
C ILE A 453 -19.52 4.71 3.95
N ALA A 454 -19.77 5.80 3.22
CA ALA A 454 -19.60 7.17 3.72
C ALA A 454 -20.94 7.91 3.71
N PRO A 455 -21.79 7.76 4.75
CA PRO A 455 -23.13 8.37 4.79
C PRO A 455 -23.09 9.89 4.65
N LEU A 456 -22.05 10.51 5.18
CA LEU A 456 -21.82 11.96 5.17
C LEU A 456 -20.48 12.29 4.50
N ARG A 457 -20.34 11.89 3.23
CA ARG A 457 -19.10 12.02 2.45
C ARG A 457 -18.52 13.44 2.43
N LYS A 458 -19.36 14.48 2.43
CA LYS A 458 -18.93 15.89 2.48
C LYS A 458 -18.12 16.22 3.75
N TYR A 459 -18.41 15.54 4.85
CA TYR A 459 -17.72 15.72 6.14
C TYR A 459 -16.67 14.63 6.40
N ASN A 460 -16.35 13.83 5.37
CA ASN A 460 -15.43 12.72 5.44
C ASN A 460 -15.76 11.67 6.53
N GLN A 461 -17.04 11.50 6.86
CA GLN A 461 -17.47 10.51 7.85
C GLN A 461 -17.73 9.17 7.16
N SER A 462 -17.31 8.09 7.81
CA SER A 462 -17.35 6.74 7.27
C SER A 462 -17.85 5.74 8.29
N LEU A 463 -18.68 4.81 7.85
CA LEU A 463 -19.11 3.63 8.59
C LEU A 463 -18.39 2.40 8.02
N ARG A 464 -17.66 1.70 8.88
CA ARG A 464 -17.20 0.34 8.65
C ARG A 464 -18.21 -0.60 9.29
N TYR A 465 -18.54 -1.68 8.59
CA TYR A 465 -19.27 -2.81 9.15
C TYR A 465 -18.52 -4.10 8.82
N ASP A 466 -18.51 -5.07 9.73
CA ASP A 466 -17.95 -6.38 9.45
C ASP A 466 -18.78 -7.52 10.02
N PHE A 467 -18.89 -8.58 9.22
CA PHE A 467 -19.50 -9.85 9.58
C PHE A 467 -18.42 -10.90 9.53
N GLN A 468 -18.20 -11.63 10.61
CA GLN A 468 -17.13 -12.62 10.72
C GLN A 468 -17.69 -13.88 11.37
N ALA A 469 -17.16 -15.03 10.99
CA ALA A 469 -17.53 -16.31 11.57
C ALA A 469 -16.29 -17.17 11.73
N LEU A 470 -16.20 -17.84 12.88
CA LEU A 470 -15.21 -18.83 13.23
C LEU A 470 -15.97 -20.14 13.46
N ASN A 471 -15.70 -21.15 12.66
CA ASN A 471 -16.21 -22.51 12.86
C ASN A 471 -15.01 -23.45 12.98
N GLN A 472 -15.03 -24.36 13.94
CA GLN A 472 -13.93 -25.30 14.15
C GLN A 472 -14.41 -26.59 14.80
N SER A 473 -13.62 -27.65 14.70
CA SER A 473 -13.91 -28.90 15.40
C SER A 473 -13.71 -28.79 16.91
N SER A 474 -14.11 -29.84 17.64
CA SER A 474 -13.95 -29.94 19.09
C SER A 474 -12.49 -29.83 19.54
N SER A 475 -11.56 -30.32 18.73
CA SER A 475 -10.12 -30.08 18.90
C SER A 475 -9.76 -28.73 18.25
N LEU A 476 -9.65 -27.69 19.07
CA LEU A 476 -9.47 -26.31 18.58
C LEU A 476 -8.15 -26.15 17.80
N LEU A 477 -8.17 -25.43 16.67
CA LEU A 477 -6.97 -24.98 15.95
C LEU A 477 -6.67 -23.50 16.19
N TYR A 478 -7.72 -22.70 16.40
CA TYR A 478 -7.58 -21.28 16.69
C TYR A 478 -8.11 -20.96 18.08
N SER A 479 -7.40 -20.07 18.77
CA SER A 479 -7.92 -19.49 20.01
C SER A 479 -9.22 -18.74 19.75
N LYS A 480 -10.15 -18.81 20.69
CA LYS A 480 -11.42 -18.05 20.65
C LYS A 480 -11.17 -16.53 20.68
N SER A 481 -10.03 -16.09 21.21
CA SER A 481 -9.61 -14.68 21.13
C SER A 481 -9.41 -14.18 19.69
N THR A 482 -9.31 -15.07 18.69
CA THR A 482 -9.22 -14.69 17.26
C THR A 482 -10.43 -13.87 16.80
N ILE A 483 -11.63 -14.19 17.29
CA ILE A 483 -12.87 -13.53 16.88
C ILE A 483 -13.42 -12.58 17.96
N ILE A 484 -13.11 -12.78 19.24
CA ILE A 484 -13.62 -11.97 20.35
C ILE A 484 -12.81 -10.66 20.46
N PRO A 485 -13.40 -9.47 20.28
CA PRO A 485 -12.71 -8.19 20.46
C PRO A 485 -12.30 -7.94 21.92
N GLU A 486 -11.19 -7.23 22.12
CA GLU A 486 -10.68 -6.85 23.45
C GLU A 486 -11.63 -5.94 24.26
N SER A 487 -12.63 -5.34 23.62
CA SER A 487 -13.64 -4.50 24.27
C SER A 487 -14.59 -5.30 25.16
N PHE A 488 -14.66 -6.63 24.97
CA PHE A 488 -15.30 -7.53 25.92
C PHE A 488 -14.36 -7.77 27.12
N THR A 489 -14.93 -8.06 28.29
CA THR A 489 -14.13 -8.58 29.42
C THR A 489 -13.59 -9.96 29.13
N ASP A 490 -12.47 -10.33 29.76
CA ASP A 490 -11.75 -11.63 29.64
C ASP A 490 -12.64 -12.87 29.86
N ASN A 491 -13.88 -12.68 30.31
CA ASN A 491 -14.89 -13.70 30.55
C ASN A 491 -16.08 -13.64 29.57
N ALA A 492 -15.85 -13.26 28.30
CA ALA A 492 -16.88 -13.17 27.27
C ALA A 492 -17.51 -14.55 26.95
N PHE A 493 -16.68 -15.59 26.91
CA PHE A 493 -17.09 -16.98 26.68
C PHE A 493 -16.13 -17.90 27.45
N LEU A 494 -16.19 -17.89 28.78
CA LEU A 494 -15.54 -18.93 29.58
C LEU A 494 -16.47 -20.14 29.64
N VAL A 495 -15.96 -21.29 29.22
CA VAL A 495 -16.59 -22.58 29.52
C VAL A 495 -16.44 -22.78 31.03
N SER A 496 -17.56 -22.89 31.74
CA SER A 496 -17.52 -23.38 33.12
C SER A 496 -17.01 -24.82 33.09
N ALA A 497 -16.16 -25.23 34.02
CA ALA A 497 -15.67 -26.62 34.05
C ALA A 497 -16.77 -27.69 34.17
N ASN A 498 -18.02 -27.28 34.41
CA ASN A 498 -19.20 -28.14 34.48
C ASN A 498 -20.22 -27.89 33.34
N SER A 499 -19.92 -27.10 32.30
CA SER A 499 -20.82 -26.84 31.18
C SER A 499 -20.48 -27.65 29.94
N ASN A 500 -21.49 -28.28 29.32
CA ASN A 500 -21.36 -28.95 28.00
C ASN A 500 -21.28 -27.96 26.82
N GLU A 501 -21.21 -26.65 27.09
CA GLU A 501 -21.20 -25.62 26.05
C GLU A 501 -19.84 -25.57 25.35
N THR A 502 -19.81 -26.03 24.11
CA THR A 502 -18.71 -25.79 23.17
C THR A 502 -18.96 -24.45 22.50
N PHE A 503 -18.03 -23.51 22.61
CA PHE A 503 -18.08 -22.26 21.82
C PHE A 503 -17.17 -22.40 20.60
N ASN A 504 -17.44 -23.38 19.75
CA ASN A 504 -16.58 -23.69 18.60
C ASN A 504 -17.06 -22.95 17.36
N ASN A 505 -18.35 -22.68 17.25
CA ASN A 505 -18.93 -21.88 16.18
C ASN A 505 -19.38 -20.51 16.71
N LEU A 506 -18.63 -19.47 16.38
CA LEU A 506 -18.86 -18.09 16.82
C LEU A 506 -19.07 -17.19 15.61
N GLY A 507 -20.08 -16.32 15.70
CA GLY A 507 -20.33 -15.24 14.75
C GLY A 507 -20.04 -13.88 15.40
N ARG A 508 -19.52 -12.93 14.63
CA ARG A 508 -19.34 -11.54 15.04
C ARG A 508 -19.94 -10.60 14.02
N PHE A 509 -20.71 -9.64 14.49
CA PHE A 509 -21.08 -8.44 13.75
C PHE A 509 -20.51 -7.21 14.45
N SER A 510 -19.75 -6.40 13.73
CA SER A 510 -19.20 -5.15 14.27
C SER A 510 -19.54 -3.97 13.38
N THR A 511 -19.63 -2.80 14.00
CA THR A 511 -19.71 -1.51 13.30
C THR A 511 -18.72 -0.53 13.91
N ARG A 512 -18.06 0.30 13.10
CA ARG A 512 -17.25 1.43 13.55
C ARG A 512 -17.58 2.66 12.71
N TYR A 513 -18.14 3.67 13.36
CA TYR A 513 -18.45 4.97 12.76
C TYR A 513 -17.36 5.96 13.12
N THR A 514 -16.74 6.54 12.11
CA THR A 514 -15.58 7.43 12.24
C THR A 514 -15.96 8.85 11.84
N ILE A 515 -15.72 9.79 12.74
CA ILE A 515 -16.08 11.20 12.62
C ILE A 515 -14.82 12.05 12.73
N PRO A 516 -14.21 12.45 11.60
CA PRO A 516 -13.11 13.41 11.63
C PRO A 516 -13.54 14.74 12.24
N ILE A 517 -12.74 15.26 13.17
CA ILE A 517 -12.98 16.54 13.85
C ILE A 517 -12.06 17.62 13.29
N SER A 518 -10.77 17.31 13.13
CA SER A 518 -9.78 18.26 12.63
C SER A 518 -8.60 17.56 11.96
N TYR A 519 -7.95 18.28 11.05
CA TYR A 519 -6.73 17.85 10.35
C TYR A 519 -5.61 18.89 10.53
N PRO A 520 -5.00 19.01 11.72
CA PRO A 520 -4.10 20.12 12.08
C PRO A 520 -2.85 20.24 11.21
N GLY A 521 -2.42 19.16 10.54
CA GLY A 521 -1.27 19.14 9.63
C GLY A 521 -1.42 19.93 8.33
N GLU A 522 -2.15 21.05 8.32
CA GLU A 522 -2.31 21.90 7.15
C GLU A 522 -1.04 22.71 6.87
N GLY A 523 -0.13 22.12 6.09
CA GLY A 523 0.94 22.87 5.41
C GLY A 523 2.11 23.29 6.30
N GLY A 524 3.16 22.47 6.32
CA GLY A 524 4.47 22.83 6.87
C GLY A 524 5.30 21.61 7.25
N MET A 525 6.18 21.15 6.35
CA MET A 525 7.22 20.17 6.68
C MET A 525 8.31 20.86 7.51
N LEU A 526 8.20 20.85 8.84
CA LEU A 526 9.28 21.36 9.69
C LEU A 526 9.64 20.47 10.90
N VAL A 527 8.89 19.41 11.20
CA VAL A 527 9.21 18.53 12.33
C VAL A 527 9.06 17.07 11.92
N PRO A 528 9.98 16.17 12.32
CA PRO A 528 9.86 14.74 12.05
C PRO A 528 8.67 14.08 12.77
N ALA A 529 7.85 14.83 13.50
CA ALA A 529 6.61 14.39 14.13
C ALA A 529 5.53 15.47 13.98
N TYR A 530 4.35 15.14 13.46
CA TYR A 530 3.21 16.06 13.40
C TYR A 530 1.87 15.36 13.63
N LEU A 531 0.91 16.11 14.19
CA LEU A 531 -0.46 15.65 14.39
C LEU A 531 -1.22 15.70 13.05
N GLN A 532 -1.55 14.53 12.51
CA GLN A 532 -2.23 14.37 11.23
C GLN A 532 -3.73 14.62 11.35
N ALA A 533 -4.38 14.01 12.35
CA ALA A 533 -5.83 14.05 12.51
C ALA A 533 -6.26 13.88 13.97
N ILE A 534 -7.40 14.50 14.29
CA ILE A 534 -8.17 14.26 15.50
C ILE A 534 -9.55 13.80 15.05
N TYR A 535 -10.03 12.67 15.58
CA TYR A 535 -11.32 12.11 15.17
C TYR A 535 -12.02 11.40 16.33
N LEU A 536 -13.35 11.31 16.26
CA LEU A 536 -14.15 10.48 17.17
C LEU A 536 -14.49 9.16 16.49
N SER A 537 -14.59 8.10 17.29
CA SER A 537 -15.13 6.82 16.87
C SER A 537 -16.32 6.44 17.75
N ALA A 538 -17.31 5.79 17.15
CA ALA A 538 -18.36 5.07 17.87
C ALA A 538 -18.44 3.66 17.28
N PHE A 539 -18.42 2.64 18.13
CA PHE A 539 -18.37 1.27 17.69
C PHE A 539 -19.40 0.40 18.41
N SER A 540 -19.73 -0.71 17.76
CA SER A 540 -20.48 -1.80 18.38
C SER A 540 -19.88 -3.13 17.95
N HIS A 541 -19.90 -4.10 18.85
CA HIS A 541 -19.56 -5.48 18.57
C HIS A 541 -20.64 -6.37 19.14
N THR A 542 -21.15 -7.30 18.34
CA THR A 542 -22.06 -8.35 18.78
C THR A 542 -21.42 -9.69 18.45
N ILE A 543 -21.27 -10.55 19.45
CA ILE A 543 -20.80 -11.93 19.27
C ILE A 543 -21.95 -12.87 19.58
N THR A 544 -22.12 -13.88 18.74
CA THR A 544 -23.21 -14.86 18.83
C THR A 544 -22.64 -16.27 18.82
N ASN A 545 -23.11 -17.12 19.73
CA ASN A 545 -22.90 -18.56 19.61
C ASN A 545 -23.77 -19.12 18.48
N LEU A 546 -23.17 -19.64 17.42
CA LEU A 546 -23.86 -20.15 16.23
C LEU A 546 -24.33 -21.60 16.38
N GLU A 547 -24.09 -22.24 17.52
CA GLU A 547 -24.50 -23.63 17.81
C GLU A 547 -25.97 -23.76 18.26
N GLN A 548 -26.78 -22.70 18.14
CA GLN A 548 -28.18 -22.69 18.59
C GLN A 548 -29.15 -23.05 17.44
N ASP A 549 -30.23 -23.76 17.75
CA ASP A 549 -31.16 -24.32 16.76
C ASP A 549 -32.30 -23.36 16.35
N SER A 550 -32.54 -22.29 17.12
CA SER A 550 -33.60 -21.32 16.84
C SER A 550 -33.14 -19.85 16.88
N LEU A 551 -33.89 -18.97 16.21
CA LEU A 551 -33.59 -17.53 16.19
C LEU A 551 -33.70 -16.88 17.59
N GLU A 552 -34.67 -17.32 18.39
CA GLU A 552 -34.84 -16.81 19.76
C GLU A 552 -33.64 -17.19 20.64
N GLU A 553 -33.16 -18.44 20.53
CA GLU A 553 -31.96 -18.91 21.24
C GLU A 553 -30.70 -18.20 20.75
N LEU A 554 -30.53 -17.99 19.42
CA LEU A 554 -29.41 -17.22 18.87
C LEU A 554 -29.35 -15.79 19.43
N ILE A 555 -30.50 -15.11 19.53
CA ILE A 555 -30.58 -13.76 20.11
C ILE A 555 -30.20 -13.81 21.60
N SER A 556 -30.70 -14.80 22.34
CA SER A 556 -30.38 -14.96 23.77
C SER A 556 -28.90 -15.31 24.00
N ALA A 557 -28.27 -16.02 23.07
CA ALA A 557 -26.86 -16.40 23.08
C ALA A 557 -25.94 -15.31 22.47
N SER A 558 -26.50 -14.14 22.13
CA SER A 558 -25.75 -13.00 21.60
C SER A 558 -25.36 -12.04 22.71
N ARG A 559 -24.14 -11.50 22.63
CA ARG A 559 -23.62 -10.49 23.54
C ARG A 559 -23.16 -9.28 22.75
N SER A 560 -23.58 -8.09 23.19
CA SER A 560 -23.25 -6.84 22.52
C SER A 560 -22.50 -5.88 23.44
N VAL A 561 -21.47 -5.24 22.90
CA VAL A 561 -20.73 -4.15 23.51
C VAL A 561 -20.84 -2.93 22.60
N PHE A 562 -21.05 -1.76 23.21
CA PHE A 562 -21.09 -0.48 22.52
C PHE A 562 -20.02 0.42 23.11
N GLY A 563 -19.38 1.24 22.30
CA GLY A 563 -18.39 2.17 22.81
C GLY A 563 -18.17 3.36 21.93
N ALA A 564 -17.42 4.31 22.46
CA ALA A 564 -16.99 5.49 21.74
C ALA A 564 -15.64 5.97 22.29
N GLY A 565 -14.87 6.65 21.45
CA GLY A 565 -13.62 7.24 21.89
C GLY A 565 -13.11 8.36 20.99
N LEU A 566 -12.05 8.99 21.47
CA LEU A 566 -11.33 10.06 20.82
C LEU A 566 -9.96 9.55 20.41
N HIS A 567 -9.59 9.83 19.17
CA HIS A 567 -8.35 9.38 18.57
C HIS A 567 -7.47 10.56 18.13
N PHE A 568 -6.17 10.35 18.26
CA PHE A 568 -5.12 11.25 17.79
C PHE A 568 -4.15 10.48 16.90
N GLN A 569 -4.07 10.88 15.64
CA GLN A 569 -3.18 10.25 14.67
C GLN A 569 -1.94 11.11 14.43
N PHE A 570 -0.76 10.58 14.72
CA PHE A 570 0.53 11.26 14.53
C PHE A 570 1.34 10.59 13.43
N ASN A 571 2.02 11.39 12.63
CA ASN A 571 3.05 10.89 11.72
C ASN A 571 4.42 11.23 12.26
N ILE A 572 5.28 10.22 12.41
CA ILE A 572 6.71 10.38 12.68
C ILE A 572 7.49 9.89 11.46
N ALA A 573 8.08 10.83 10.70
CA ALA A 573 8.60 10.57 9.35
C ALA A 573 7.57 9.85 8.47
N ASN A 574 7.82 8.59 8.11
CA ASN A 574 6.95 7.75 7.27
C ASN A 574 6.09 6.76 8.08
N LEU A 575 6.08 6.85 9.41
CA LEU A 575 5.32 5.99 10.30
C LEU A 575 4.10 6.73 10.85
N THR A 576 2.94 6.09 10.81
CA THR A 576 1.70 6.61 11.40
C THR A 576 1.40 5.87 12.69
N PHE A 577 1.12 6.62 13.76
CA PHE A 577 0.73 6.13 15.08
C PHE A 577 -0.67 6.65 15.40
N ASP A 578 -1.58 5.76 15.77
CA ASP A 578 -2.93 6.10 16.22
C ASP A 578 -3.06 5.84 17.72
N PHE A 579 -3.50 6.85 18.47
CA PHE A 579 -3.75 6.75 19.89
C PHE A 579 -5.22 7.03 20.17
N GLY A 580 -5.99 5.98 20.45
CA GLY A 580 -7.39 6.08 20.86
C GLY A 580 -7.58 5.94 22.37
N PHE A 581 -8.44 6.78 22.94
CA PHE A 581 -8.93 6.68 24.31
C PHE A 581 -10.46 6.61 24.30
N GLY A 582 -11.04 5.57 24.87
CA GLY A 582 -12.48 5.36 24.80
C GLY A 582 -13.05 4.59 25.98
N VAL A 583 -14.37 4.46 25.96
CA VAL A 583 -15.14 3.67 26.91
C VAL A 583 -16.01 2.70 26.14
N SER A 584 -16.00 1.44 26.57
CA SER A 584 -16.96 0.43 26.14
C SER A 584 -17.93 0.10 27.27
N PHE A 585 -19.17 -0.24 26.91
CA PHE A 585 -20.24 -0.63 27.82
C PHE A 585 -20.91 -1.90 27.29
N GLU A 586 -21.02 -2.90 28.17
CA GLU A 586 -21.77 -4.12 27.96
C GLU A 586 -23.09 -4.07 28.73
N PRO A 587 -24.24 -3.85 28.06
CA PRO A 587 -25.53 -3.70 28.75
C PRO A 587 -25.95 -4.94 29.53
N THR A 588 -25.70 -6.14 28.99
CA THR A 588 -26.13 -7.43 29.58
C THR A 588 -25.46 -7.73 30.92
N ARG A 589 -24.25 -7.20 31.15
CA ARG A 589 -23.52 -7.37 32.42
C ARG A 589 -23.41 -6.09 33.24
N ASN A 590 -24.04 -5.01 32.76
CA ASN A 590 -23.93 -3.67 33.33
C ASN A 590 -22.47 -3.30 33.65
N ASN A 591 -21.58 -3.51 32.67
CA ASN A 591 -20.15 -3.35 32.87
C ASN A 591 -19.56 -2.34 31.89
N ALA A 592 -18.67 -1.48 32.37
CA ALA A 592 -17.97 -0.50 31.57
C ALA A 592 -16.45 -0.71 31.67
N LYS A 593 -15.75 -0.58 30.54
CA LYS A 593 -14.30 -0.78 30.45
C LYS A 593 -13.68 0.41 29.72
N PHE A 594 -12.54 0.89 30.20
CA PHE A 594 -11.72 1.81 29.42
C PHE A 594 -10.99 1.03 28.33
N VAL A 595 -11.07 1.54 27.11
CA VAL A 595 -10.40 0.95 25.95
C VAL A 595 -9.31 1.90 25.46
N PHE A 596 -8.18 1.35 25.06
CA PHE A 596 -7.03 2.07 24.53
C PHE A 596 -6.61 1.42 23.21
N GLY A 597 -6.26 2.22 22.20
CA GLY A 597 -5.83 1.73 20.88
C GLY A 597 -6.87 1.95 19.77
N ASP A 598 -6.94 1.02 18.82
CA ASP A 598 -7.60 1.19 17.50
C ASP A 598 -9.13 0.93 17.45
N PHE A 599 -9.79 0.78 18.61
CA PHE A 599 -11.17 0.30 18.75
C PHE A 599 -12.22 0.98 17.85
#